data_AF-A0A0R3SH35-F1
#
_entry.id   AF-A0A0R3SH35-F1
#
_cell.length_a   1.000
_cell.length_b   1.000
_cell.length_c   1.000
_cell.angle_alpha   90.00
_cell.angle_beta   90.00
_cell.angle_gamma   90.00
#
_symmetry.space_group_name_H-M   'P 1'
#
loop_
_entity.id
_entity.type
_entity.pdbx_description
1 polymer ?
#
loop_
_entity_poly.entity_id
_entity_poly.type
_entity_poly.pdbx_seq_one_letter_code
_entity_poly.pdbx_strand_id
1 'polypeptide(L)'
;MNKGREVGLHRIAREFDNYEDYLDSQITDTDLFYLEDEELARKLVEFGYRGSGEVIKREDFERKKEELILEDEKKTHIKKALDHEGLNIAEPCLVALAEREEINRRGNLSTIIFIRDISTKGHEISGYIDYAHRLKTEDFVPYFSGKKRLLPRVGDLRYILADLV
;
A
#
# COMPACT_ATOMS: atom_id res chain seq x y z
N MET A 1 12.00 -25.87 -8.88
CA MET A 1 11.38 -25.00 -9.90
C MET A 1 12.47 -24.46 -10.83
N ASN A 2 12.28 -24.52 -12.14
CA ASN A 2 13.25 -24.01 -13.12
C ASN A 2 13.23 -22.47 -13.11
N LYS A 3 14.36 -21.82 -12.80
CA LYS A 3 14.48 -20.35 -12.73
C LYS A 3 13.98 -19.62 -13.99
N GLY A 4 14.07 -20.24 -15.16
CA GLY A 4 13.55 -19.66 -16.41
C GLY A 4 12.02 -19.51 -16.44
N ARG A 5 11.28 -20.42 -15.78
CA ARG A 5 9.81 -20.38 -15.74
C ARG A 5 9.28 -19.27 -14.84
N GLU A 6 9.95 -19.02 -13.73
CA GLU A 6 9.58 -17.94 -12.79
C GLU A 6 9.82 -16.55 -13.40
N VAL A 7 10.89 -16.37 -14.17
CA VAL A 7 11.18 -15.11 -14.88
C VAL A 7 10.12 -14.84 -15.97
N GLY A 8 9.69 -15.88 -16.69
CA GLY A 8 8.59 -15.78 -17.66
C GLY A 8 7.26 -15.42 -17.00
N LEU A 9 6.92 -16.08 -15.89
CA LEU A 9 5.70 -15.81 -15.13
C LEU A 9 5.61 -14.37 -14.63
N HIS A 10 6.70 -13.84 -14.05
CA HIS A 10 6.74 -12.46 -13.59
C HIS A 10 6.53 -11.45 -14.72
N ARG A 11 7.13 -11.70 -15.90
CA ARG A 11 6.94 -10.82 -17.07
C ARG A 11 5.49 -10.84 -17.52
N ILE A 12 4.91 -12.03 -17.69
CA ILE A 12 3.54 -12.22 -18.18
C ILE A 12 2.51 -11.60 -17.22
N ALA A 13 2.63 -11.84 -15.91
CA ALA A 13 1.73 -11.25 -14.91
C ALA A 13 1.78 -9.70 -14.86
N ARG A 14 2.87 -9.10 -15.35
CA ARG A 14 3.04 -7.65 -15.46
C ARG A 14 2.51 -7.08 -16.78
N GLU A 15 2.59 -7.86 -17.86
CA GLU A 15 2.24 -7.43 -19.22
C GLU A 15 0.73 -7.52 -19.48
N PHE A 16 0.03 -8.48 -18.86
CA PHE A 16 -1.40 -8.71 -19.04
C PHE A 16 -2.20 -8.35 -17.78
N ASP A 17 -3.39 -7.78 -17.96
CA ASP A 17 -4.24 -7.36 -16.84
C ASP A 17 -4.95 -8.53 -16.19
N ASN A 18 -5.51 -9.43 -17.00
CA ASN A 18 -6.16 -10.65 -16.56
C ASN A 18 -5.61 -11.90 -17.30
N TYR A 19 -6.02 -13.08 -16.85
CA TYR A 19 -5.55 -14.34 -17.43
C TYR A 19 -6.12 -14.59 -18.84
N GLU A 20 -7.32 -14.11 -19.13
CA GLU A 20 -7.94 -14.25 -20.46
C GLU A 20 -7.17 -13.43 -21.50
N ASP A 21 -6.72 -12.21 -21.17
CA ASP A 21 -5.87 -11.40 -22.05
C ASP A 21 -4.57 -12.13 -22.42
N TYR A 22 -4.01 -12.90 -21.48
CA TYR A 22 -2.85 -13.73 -21.73
C TYR A 22 -3.18 -14.90 -22.68
N LEU A 23 -4.33 -15.56 -22.52
CA LEU A 23 -4.77 -16.60 -23.44
C LEU A 23 -5.03 -16.05 -24.84
N ASP A 24 -5.64 -14.87 -24.93
CA ASP A 24 -5.95 -14.17 -26.18
C ASP A 24 -4.68 -13.80 -26.95
N SER A 25 -3.60 -13.45 -26.23
CA SER A 25 -2.29 -13.19 -26.85
C SER A 25 -1.67 -14.39 -27.57
N GLN A 26 -2.17 -15.60 -27.31
CA GLN A 26 -1.73 -16.85 -27.95
C GLN A 26 -2.69 -17.36 -29.03
N ILE A 27 -3.86 -16.74 -29.17
CA ILE A 27 -4.83 -17.07 -30.22
C ILE A 27 -4.45 -16.32 -31.50
N THR A 28 -4.46 -17.02 -32.63
CA THR A 28 -4.20 -16.41 -33.95
C THR A 28 -5.48 -16.22 -34.75
N ASP A 29 -5.47 -15.34 -35.76
CA ASP A 29 -6.60 -15.14 -36.68
C ASP A 29 -7.03 -16.44 -37.38
N THR A 30 -6.10 -17.38 -37.56
CA THR A 30 -6.38 -18.69 -38.14
C THR A 30 -7.21 -19.55 -37.17
N ASP A 31 -6.93 -19.47 -35.87
CA ASP A 31 -7.70 -20.20 -34.86
C ASP A 31 -9.13 -19.66 -34.81
N LEU A 32 -9.30 -18.34 -34.83
CA LEU A 32 -10.62 -17.70 -34.89
C LEU A 32 -11.39 -18.04 -36.17
N PHE A 33 -10.71 -18.09 -37.32
CA PHE A 33 -11.34 -18.45 -38.59
C PHE A 33 -11.87 -19.89 -38.62
N TYR A 34 -11.16 -20.85 -38.02
CA TYR A 34 -11.58 -22.25 -38.04
C TYR A 34 -12.46 -22.66 -36.87
N LEU A 35 -12.32 -22.02 -35.71
CA LEU A 35 -13.10 -22.34 -34.51
C LEU A 35 -14.38 -21.53 -34.43
N GLU A 36 -14.40 -20.30 -34.98
CA GLU A 36 -15.49 -19.32 -34.91
C GLU A 36 -15.96 -18.99 -33.46
N ASP A 37 -15.28 -19.53 -32.45
CA ASP A 37 -15.59 -19.44 -31.03
C ASP A 37 -14.30 -19.15 -30.24
N GLU A 38 -14.26 -17.97 -29.64
CA GLU A 38 -13.14 -17.44 -28.86
C GLU A 38 -12.95 -18.19 -27.53
N GLU A 39 -14.03 -18.62 -26.86
CA GLU A 39 -13.91 -19.41 -25.64
C GLU A 39 -13.33 -20.81 -25.93
N LEU A 40 -13.72 -21.40 -27.06
CA LEU A 40 -13.17 -22.67 -27.50
C LEU A 40 -11.67 -22.52 -27.80
N ALA A 41 -11.27 -21.45 -28.47
CA ALA A 41 -9.87 -21.14 -28.74
C ALA A 41 -9.06 -20.99 -27.44
N ARG A 42 -9.57 -20.24 -26.46
CA ARG A 42 -8.94 -20.07 -25.15
C ARG A 42 -8.73 -21.40 -24.43
N LYS A 43 -9.76 -22.25 -24.37
CA LYS A 43 -9.67 -23.59 -23.76
C LYS A 43 -8.61 -24.45 -24.44
N LEU A 44 -8.51 -24.40 -25.77
CA LEU A 44 -7.50 -25.16 -26.51
C LEU A 44 -6.08 -24.69 -26.22
N VAL A 45 -5.89 -23.38 -26.03
CA VAL A 45 -4.62 -22.81 -25.56
C VAL A 45 -4.35 -23.25 -24.12
N GLU A 46 -5.31 -23.11 -23.21
CA GLU A 46 -5.15 -23.47 -21.79
C GLU A 46 -4.78 -24.95 -21.59
N PHE A 47 -5.33 -25.85 -22.41
CA PHE A 47 -4.97 -27.27 -22.42
C PHE A 47 -3.62 -27.58 -23.11
N GLY A 48 -2.99 -26.59 -23.75
CA GLY A 48 -1.71 -26.74 -24.43
C GLY A 48 -1.80 -27.41 -25.80
N TYR A 49 -3.00 -27.49 -26.40
CA TYR A 49 -3.20 -28.00 -27.76
C TYR A 49 -2.90 -26.94 -28.84
N ARG A 50 -2.87 -25.66 -28.47
CA ARG A 50 -2.52 -24.51 -29.31
C ARG A 50 -1.63 -23.53 -28.53
N GLY A 51 -0.78 -22.77 -29.22
CA GLY A 51 0.16 -21.81 -28.61
C GLY A 51 1.60 -22.32 -28.45
N SER A 52 2.49 -21.47 -27.91
CA SER A 52 3.92 -21.75 -27.79
C SER A 52 4.23 -22.64 -26.58
N GLY A 53 3.79 -23.90 -26.62
CA GLY A 53 4.11 -24.89 -25.59
C GLY A 53 3.59 -24.51 -24.20
N GLU A 54 4.37 -24.87 -23.17
CA GLU A 54 3.94 -24.96 -21.77
C GLU A 54 3.22 -23.70 -21.23
N VAL A 55 1.88 -23.76 -21.19
CA VAL A 55 1.03 -22.66 -20.71
C VAL A 55 1.14 -22.51 -19.19
N ILE A 56 1.14 -21.27 -18.74
CA ILE A 56 1.12 -20.93 -17.31
C ILE A 56 -0.25 -21.28 -16.76
N LYS A 57 -0.30 -21.96 -15.61
CA LYS A 57 -1.56 -22.25 -14.93
C LYS A 57 -2.21 -20.96 -14.43
N ARG A 58 -3.54 -20.86 -14.55
CA ARG A 58 -4.34 -19.75 -14.00
C ARG A 58 -3.96 -19.42 -12.56
N GLU A 59 -3.88 -20.44 -11.69
CA GLU A 59 -3.51 -20.29 -10.27
C GLU A 59 -2.13 -19.62 -10.09
N ASP A 60 -1.15 -19.96 -10.92
CA ASP A 60 0.19 -19.37 -10.84
C ASP A 60 0.21 -17.92 -11.33
N PHE A 61 -0.58 -17.61 -12.36
CA PHE A 61 -0.76 -16.23 -12.86
C PHE A 61 -1.44 -15.35 -11.84
N GLU A 62 -2.58 -15.78 -11.30
CA GLU A 62 -3.36 -15.04 -10.30
C GLU A 62 -2.54 -14.79 -9.04
N ARG A 63 -1.90 -15.84 -8.50
CA ARG A 63 -1.01 -15.70 -7.34
C ARG A 63 0.11 -14.68 -7.59
N LYS A 64 0.71 -14.68 -8.79
CA LYS A 64 1.77 -13.72 -9.11
C LYS A 64 1.23 -12.30 -9.31
N LYS A 65 0.04 -12.16 -9.87
CA LYS A 65 -0.65 -10.88 -10.05
C LYS A 65 -0.94 -10.24 -8.69
N GLU A 66 -1.46 -11.01 -7.74
CA GLU A 66 -1.71 -10.56 -6.37
C GLU A 66 -0.40 -10.11 -5.69
N GLU A 67 0.67 -10.87 -5.84
CA GLU A 67 1.98 -10.51 -5.29
C GLU A 67 2.49 -9.18 -5.84
N LEU A 68 2.34 -8.95 -7.15
CA LEU A 68 2.73 -7.69 -7.80
C LEU A 68 1.89 -6.50 -7.34
N ILE A 69 0.57 -6.69 -7.17
CA ILE A 69 -0.33 -5.65 -6.65
C ILE A 69 0.11 -5.27 -5.23
N LEU A 70 0.33 -6.26 -4.35
CA LEU A 70 0.80 -6.03 -2.99
C LEU A 70 2.18 -5.35 -2.94
N GLU A 71 3.08 -5.71 -3.84
CA GLU A 71 4.37 -5.03 -3.97
C GLU A 71 4.23 -3.57 -4.40
N ASP A 72 3.37 -3.29 -5.37
CA ASP A 72 3.16 -1.94 -5.88
C ASP A 72 2.40 -1.08 -4.86
N GLU A 73 1.46 -1.64 -4.09
CA GLU A 73 0.88 -1.00 -2.90
C GLU A 73 1.96 -0.65 -1.88
N LYS A 74 2.88 -1.57 -1.57
CA LYS A 74 4.02 -1.29 -0.68
C LYS A 74 4.92 -0.19 -1.25
N LYS A 75 5.23 -0.21 -2.55
CA LYS A 75 6.08 0.80 -3.21
C LYS A 75 5.40 2.16 -3.27
N THR A 76 4.09 2.23 -3.51
CA THR A 76 3.33 3.48 -3.49
C THR A 76 3.22 4.04 -2.07
N HIS A 77 3.08 3.18 -1.05
CA HIS A 77 3.18 3.59 0.35
C HIS A 77 4.56 4.18 0.69
N ILE A 78 5.64 3.65 0.11
CA ILE A 78 7.00 4.20 0.28
C ILE A 78 7.21 5.50 -0.51
N LYS A 79 6.57 5.63 -1.68
CA LYS A 79 6.67 6.81 -2.56
C LYS A 79 5.65 7.91 -2.25
N LYS A 80 4.78 7.73 -1.25
CA LYS A 80 3.87 8.78 -0.81
C LYS A 80 4.73 9.93 -0.29
N ALA A 81 4.59 11.11 -0.88
CA ALA A 81 5.28 12.32 -0.42
C ALA A 81 5.12 12.46 1.10
N LEU A 82 6.18 12.88 1.78
CA LEU A 82 6.14 13.02 3.23
C LEU A 82 5.18 14.16 3.56
N ASP A 83 4.36 14.02 4.61
CA ASP A 83 3.32 14.99 4.94
C ASP A 83 3.93 16.33 5.37
N HIS A 84 5.19 16.35 5.84
CA HIS A 84 5.92 17.58 6.14
C HIS A 84 6.56 18.26 4.91
N GLU A 85 6.64 17.58 3.76
CA GLU A 85 7.40 18.05 2.61
C GLU A 85 6.76 19.31 2.01
N GLY A 86 7.54 20.39 1.89
CA GLY A 86 7.06 21.68 1.38
C GLY A 86 6.28 22.54 2.38
N LEU A 87 6.14 22.12 3.64
CA LEU A 87 5.54 22.92 4.71
C LEU A 87 6.60 23.68 5.52
N ASN A 88 6.31 24.92 5.88
CA ASN A 88 7.14 25.68 6.81
C ASN A 88 6.67 25.42 8.25
N ILE A 89 7.38 24.54 8.95
CA ILE A 89 7.06 24.13 10.32
C ILE A 89 7.83 25.03 11.30
N ALA A 90 7.10 25.83 12.08
CA ALA A 90 7.69 26.74 13.06
C ALA A 90 7.98 26.08 14.42
N GLU A 91 7.15 25.13 14.83
CA GLU A 91 7.21 24.53 16.18
C GLU A 91 8.33 23.48 16.28
N PRO A 92 9.28 23.61 17.24
CA PRO A 92 10.40 22.69 17.38
C PRO A 92 9.98 21.22 17.56
N CYS A 93 8.88 20.98 18.26
CA CYS A 93 8.34 19.63 18.45
C CYS A 93 7.88 19.01 17.12
N LEU A 94 7.20 19.78 16.27
CA LEU A 94 6.73 19.32 14.97
C LEU A 94 7.88 19.13 13.98
N VAL A 95 8.93 19.97 14.02
CA VAL A 95 10.15 19.77 13.23
C VAL A 95 10.78 18.42 13.58
N ALA A 96 10.87 18.10 14.86
CA ALA A 96 11.42 16.83 15.31
C ALA A 96 10.56 15.63 14.87
N LEU A 97 9.24 15.79 14.77
CA LEU A 97 8.34 14.75 14.24
C LEU A 97 8.46 14.59 12.72
N ALA A 98 8.63 15.69 11.99
CA ALA A 98 8.86 15.71 10.54
C ALA A 98 10.15 14.94 10.17
N GLU A 99 11.26 15.22 10.84
CA GLU A 99 12.53 14.49 10.66
C GLU A 99 12.40 12.98 10.90
N ARG A 100 11.48 12.58 11.77
CA ARG A 100 11.22 11.18 12.13
C ARG A 100 10.16 10.51 11.28
N GLU A 101 9.42 11.25 10.44
CA GLU A 101 8.26 10.75 9.71
C GLU A 101 8.63 9.58 8.80
N GLU A 102 9.65 9.75 7.95
CA GLU A 102 10.04 8.73 6.97
C GLU A 102 10.51 7.43 7.66
N ILE A 103 11.34 7.56 8.70
CA ILE A 103 11.92 6.42 9.42
C ILE A 103 10.83 5.66 10.21
N ASN A 104 9.83 6.37 10.74
CA ASN A 104 8.66 5.74 11.38
C ASN A 104 7.71 5.09 10.36
N ARG A 105 7.46 5.73 9.21
CA ARG A 105 6.64 5.13 8.13
C ARG A 105 7.25 3.81 7.61
N ARG A 106 8.58 3.76 7.51
CA ARG A 106 9.32 2.56 7.09
C ARG A 106 9.36 1.46 8.18
N GLY A 107 9.04 1.80 9.44
CA GLY A 107 9.09 0.86 10.57
C GLY A 107 10.50 0.64 11.15
N ASN A 108 11.48 1.46 10.76
CA ASN A 108 12.85 1.37 11.24
C ASN A 108 13.04 2.03 12.61
N LEU A 109 12.13 2.95 12.98
CA LEU A 109 12.08 3.63 14.27
C LEU A 109 10.66 3.57 14.79
N SER A 110 10.51 3.34 16.10
CA SER A 110 9.23 3.47 16.80
C SER A 110 9.29 4.69 17.71
N THR A 111 8.40 5.66 17.48
CA THR A 111 8.33 6.90 18.26
C THR A 111 7.01 6.97 19.02
N ILE A 112 7.11 7.13 20.34
CA ILE A 112 5.96 7.39 21.22
C ILE A 112 5.99 8.86 21.62
N ILE A 113 4.86 9.55 21.42
CA ILE A 113 4.71 10.96 21.73
C ILE A 113 3.91 11.07 23.03
N PHE A 114 4.46 11.73 24.03
CA PHE A 114 3.71 12.13 25.21
C PHE A 114 3.23 13.57 25.06
N ILE A 115 1.93 13.81 25.24
CA ILE A 115 1.34 15.14 25.21
C ILE A 115 0.54 15.35 26.48
N ARG A 116 0.66 16.55 27.04
CA ARG A 116 -0.17 17.07 28.12
C ARG A 116 -0.63 18.47 27.71
N ASP A 117 -1.93 18.71 27.74
CA ASP A 117 -2.56 19.99 27.45
C ASP A 117 -3.63 20.30 28.50
N ILE A 118 -3.92 21.58 28.71
CA ILE A 118 -5.00 22.02 29.59
C ILE A 118 -6.07 22.65 28.71
N SER A 119 -7.25 22.03 28.70
CA SER A 119 -8.40 22.54 27.98
C SER A 119 -8.82 23.90 28.52
N THR A 120 -9.45 24.72 27.69
CA THR A 120 -10.01 26.03 28.10
C THR A 120 -11.04 25.92 29.22
N LYS A 121 -11.58 24.72 29.46
CA LYS A 121 -12.52 24.40 30.55
C LYS A 121 -11.82 23.95 31.85
N GLY A 122 -10.49 23.93 31.90
CA GLY A 122 -9.72 23.49 33.07
C GLY A 122 -9.50 21.98 33.15
N HIS A 123 -9.88 21.19 32.15
CA HIS A 123 -9.57 19.76 32.14
C HIS A 123 -8.15 19.53 31.63
N GLU A 124 -7.35 18.73 32.34
CA GLU A 124 -6.09 18.21 31.86
C GLU A 124 -6.35 17.06 30.88
N ILE A 125 -5.83 17.18 29.66
CA ILE A 125 -5.81 16.12 28.66
C ILE A 125 -4.36 15.66 28.53
N SER A 126 -4.09 14.41 28.88
CA SER A 126 -2.76 13.83 28.71
C SER A 126 -2.80 12.41 28.15
N GLY A 127 -1.72 11.99 27.51
CA GLY A 127 -1.70 10.68 26.87
C GLY A 127 -0.43 10.36 26.10
N TYR A 128 -0.35 9.10 25.70
CA TYR A 128 0.73 8.56 24.87
C TYR A 128 0.16 8.19 23.50
N ILE A 129 0.81 8.68 22.44
CA ILE A 129 0.43 8.46 21.04
C ILE A 129 1.52 7.63 20.37
N ASP A 130 1.13 6.55 19.69
CA ASP A 130 2.03 5.83 18.78
C ASP A 130 2.09 6.61 17.46
N TYR A 131 3.24 7.20 17.15
CA TYR A 131 3.41 8.05 15.97
C TYR A 131 3.28 7.25 14.67
N ALA A 132 3.86 6.05 14.62
CA ALA A 132 3.83 5.21 13.42
C ALA A 132 2.40 4.72 13.12
N HIS A 133 1.64 4.36 14.16
CA HIS A 133 0.22 4.04 14.02
C HIS A 133 -0.59 5.26 13.54
N ARG A 134 -0.31 6.46 14.07
CA ARG A 134 -1.03 7.67 13.71
C ARG A 134 -0.80 8.10 12.27
N LEU A 135 0.44 8.01 11.77
CA LEU A 135 0.79 8.31 10.38
C LEU A 135 0.09 7.37 9.37
N LYS A 136 -0.29 6.16 9.78
CA LYS A 136 -1.03 5.22 8.93
C LYS A 136 -2.53 5.49 8.87
N THR A 137 -3.08 6.04 9.95
CA THR A 137 -4.53 6.15 10.17
C THR A 137 -5.07 7.56 9.94
N GLU A 138 -4.23 8.59 9.98
CA GLU A 138 -4.62 9.99 9.83
C GLU A 138 -3.62 10.77 8.98
N ASP A 139 -4.11 11.76 8.23
CA ASP A 139 -3.28 12.71 7.47
C ASP A 139 -2.57 13.69 8.43
N PHE A 140 -1.25 13.79 8.34
CA PHE A 140 -0.46 14.68 9.18
C PHE A 140 -0.23 16.08 8.63
N VAL A 141 -0.60 16.36 7.38
CA VAL A 141 -0.49 17.69 6.76
C VAL A 141 -1.18 18.79 7.59
N PRO A 142 -2.39 18.59 8.17
CA PRO A 142 -3.04 19.61 9.01
C PRO A 142 -2.30 19.90 10.32
N TYR A 143 -1.55 18.93 10.86
CA TYR A 143 -0.75 19.13 12.07
C TYR A 143 0.52 19.90 11.75
N PHE A 144 1.25 19.51 10.70
CA PHE A 144 2.47 20.20 10.27
C PHE A 144 2.21 21.63 9.77
N SER A 145 1.05 21.88 9.16
CA SER A 145 0.64 23.23 8.74
C SER A 145 0.09 24.11 9.88
N GLY A 146 0.01 23.60 11.11
CA GLY A 146 -0.51 24.33 12.27
C GLY A 146 -2.02 24.57 12.27
N LYS A 147 -2.76 24.05 11.29
CA LYS A 147 -4.23 24.15 11.22
C LYS A 147 -4.91 23.32 12.30
N LYS A 148 -4.25 22.27 12.78
CA LYS A 148 -4.77 21.34 13.77
C LYS A 148 -3.74 21.10 14.87
N ARG A 149 -4.19 21.07 16.13
CA ARG A 149 -3.35 20.70 17.27
C ARG A 149 -3.29 19.18 17.41
N LEU A 150 -2.09 18.65 17.61
CA LEU A 150 -1.89 17.24 17.93
C LEU A 150 -2.24 17.04 19.41
N LEU A 151 -3.30 16.28 19.69
CA LEU A 151 -3.77 15.99 21.04
C LEU A 151 -4.10 14.49 21.17
N PRO A 152 -3.87 13.88 22.35
CA PRO A 152 -4.27 12.51 22.63
C PRO A 152 -5.78 12.30 22.47
N ARG A 153 -6.17 11.11 22.02
CA ARG A 153 -7.56 10.65 21.87
C ARG A 153 -7.72 9.25 22.46
N VAL A 154 -8.97 8.85 22.67
CA VAL A 154 -9.36 7.55 23.25
C VAL A 154 -8.73 6.34 22.53
N GLY A 155 -8.46 6.45 21.23
CA GLY A 155 -7.82 5.38 20.43
C GLY A 155 -6.29 5.37 20.44
N ASP A 156 -5.64 6.29 21.16
CA ASP A 156 -4.18 6.28 21.34
C ASP A 156 -3.77 5.30 22.46
N LEU A 157 -2.46 5.06 22.62
CA LEU A 157 -1.94 4.08 23.59
C LEU A 157 -2.42 4.36 25.02
N ARG A 158 -2.63 5.64 25.35
CA ARG A 158 -3.27 6.05 26.59
C ARG A 158 -3.93 7.40 26.41
N TYR A 159 -5.11 7.55 26.99
CA TYR A 159 -5.84 8.81 27.08
C TYR A 159 -6.29 9.03 28.53
N ILE A 160 -5.97 10.19 29.07
CA ILE A 160 -6.36 10.64 30.40
C ILE A 160 -7.05 11.99 30.24
N LEU A 161 -8.24 12.08 30.79
CA LEU A 161 -8.96 13.33 31.01
C LEU A 161 -9.13 13.47 32.52
N ALA A 162 -8.56 14.52 33.10
CA ALA A 162 -8.65 14.80 34.53
C ALA A 162 -9.17 16.21 34.77
N ASP A 163 -10.02 16.37 35.78
CA ASP A 163 -10.49 17.68 36.20
C ASP A 163 -9.42 18.30 37.13
N LEU A 164 -8.90 19.47 36.78
CA LEU A 164 -8.08 20.25 37.72
C LEU A 164 -9.05 20.91 38.71
N VAL A 165 -9.17 20.30 39.89
CA VAL A 165 -9.91 20.82 41.05
C VAL A 165 -9.21 22.05 41.62
#